data_AF-A0A397JIG6-F1
#
_entry.id   AF-A0A397JIG6-F1
#
_cell.length_a   1.000
_cell.length_b   1.000
_cell.length_c   1.000
_cell.angle_alpha   90.00
_cell.angle_beta   90.00
_cell.angle_gamma   90.00
#
_symmetry.space_group_name_H-M   'P 1'
#
loop_
_entity.id
_entity.type
_entity.pdbx_description
1 polymer ?
#
loop_
_entity_poly.entity_id
_entity_poly.type
_entity_poly.pdbx_seq_one_letter_code
_entity_poly.pdbx_strand_id
1 'polypeptide(L)'
;MQLNIPDNFLFAIFIAVIVTYESYNRGIITMEMIYSVIPENTIIYVIIAVVFIYLRKIISPPSTSIQNQILTTIDQRLQKLERDILSLQNDNARIQNESEWRNEARSIGL
;
A
#
# COMPACT_ATOMS: atom_id res chain seq x y z
N MET A 1 -6.63 3.76 11.61
CA MET A 1 -7.65 4.49 10.83
C MET A 1 -6.95 5.02 9.58
N GLN A 2 -7.19 4.41 8.42
CA GLN A 2 -6.46 4.72 7.19
C GLN A 2 -6.98 6.07 6.68
N LEU A 3 -6.13 7.10 6.72
CA LEU A 3 -6.51 8.44 6.29
C LEU A 3 -6.65 8.42 4.76
N ASN A 4 -7.87 8.45 4.24
CA ASN A 4 -8.14 8.66 2.83
C ASN A 4 -7.72 10.09 2.46
N ILE A 5 -6.42 10.28 2.24
CA ILE A 5 -5.79 11.52 1.79
C ILE A 5 -6.51 12.17 0.60
N PRO A 6 -7.01 11.43 -0.43
CA PRO A 6 -7.70 12.09 -1.55
C PRO A 6 -9.05 12.71 -1.17
N ASP A 7 -9.83 12.10 -0.28
CA ASP A 7 -11.18 12.58 0.06
C ASP A 7 -11.12 13.83 0.95
N ASN A 8 -10.22 13.84 1.94
CA ASN A 8 -10.02 15.00 2.81
C ASN A 8 -9.44 16.20 2.04
N PHE A 9 -8.57 15.95 1.05
CA PHE A 9 -8.00 17.00 0.22
C PHE A 9 -9.05 17.66 -0.69
N LEU A 10 -9.92 16.85 -1.32
CA LEU A 10 -11.04 17.37 -2.12
C LEU A 10 -12.02 18.18 -1.27
N PHE A 11 -12.32 17.69 -0.06
CA PHE A 11 -13.20 18.39 0.86
C PHE A 11 -12.62 19.74 1.33
N ALA A 12 -11.31 19.79 1.61
CA ALA A 12 -10.64 21.03 1.98
C ALA A 12 -10.65 22.07 0.84
N ILE A 13 -10.41 21.64 -0.41
CA ILE A 13 -10.52 22.52 -1.59
C ILE A 13 -11.94 23.03 -1.74
N PHE A 14 -12.94 22.17 -1.59
CA PHE A 14 -14.35 22.55 -1.71
C PHE A 14 -14.76 23.62 -0.68
N ILE A 15 -14.35 23.47 0.58
CA ILE A 15 -14.58 24.49 1.61
C ILE A 15 -13.86 25.80 1.25
N ALA A 16 -12.60 25.74 0.83
CA ALA A 16 -11.84 26.94 0.46
C ALA A 16 -12.50 27.72 -0.70
N VAL A 17 -13.03 27.02 -1.70
CA VAL A 17 -13.76 27.63 -2.82
C VAL A 17 -15.05 28.30 -2.34
N ILE A 18 -15.84 27.64 -1.49
CA ILE A 18 -17.08 28.21 -0.95
C ILE A 18 -16.81 29.46 -0.12
N VAL A 19 -15.85 29.38 0.81
CA VAL A 19 -15.51 30.52 1.68
C VAL A 19 -15.01 31.71 0.87
N THR A 20 -14.20 31.46 -0.16
CA THR A 20 -13.70 32.53 -1.05
C THR A 20 -14.83 33.15 -1.87
N TYR A 21 -15.73 32.33 -2.42
CA TYR A 21 -16.91 32.80 -3.17
C TYR A 21 -17.84 33.63 -2.30
N GLU A 22 -18.13 33.16 -1.09
CA GLU A 22 -19.00 33.88 -0.15
C GLU A 22 -18.34 35.19 0.32
N SER A 23 -17.04 35.17 0.58
CA SER A 23 -16.27 36.37 0.96
C SER A 23 -16.21 37.41 -0.17
N TYR A 24 -16.15 36.96 -1.42
CA TYR A 24 -16.26 37.83 -2.60
C TYR A 24 -17.65 38.46 -2.71
N ASN A 25 -18.72 37.66 -2.60
CA ASN A 25 -20.10 38.16 -2.67
C ASN A 25 -20.46 39.12 -1.53
N ARG A 26 -19.83 38.95 -0.36
CA ARG A 26 -19.97 39.86 0.79
C ARG A 26 -19.13 41.13 0.67
N GLY A 27 -18.31 41.28 -0.38
CA GLY A 27 -17.44 42.44 -0.60
C GLY A 27 -16.22 42.50 0.34
N ILE A 28 -15.93 41.41 1.05
CA ILE A 28 -14.75 41.30 1.94
C ILE A 28 -13.49 41.12 1.10
N ILE A 29 -13.60 40.39 -0.01
CA ILE A 29 -12.54 40.20 -1.00
C ILE A 29 -12.96 40.91 -2.29
N THR A 30 -12.17 41.88 -2.74
CA THR A 30 -12.38 42.57 -4.02
C THR A 30 -11.58 41.92 -5.14
N MET A 31 -12.02 42.08 -6.40
CA MET A 31 -11.29 41.55 -7.55
C MET A 31 -9.81 41.99 -7.57
N GLU A 32 -9.53 43.24 -7.19
CA GLU A 32 -8.17 43.77 -7.16
C GLU A 32 -7.27 43.07 -6.13
N MET A 33 -7.83 42.71 -4.96
CA MET A 33 -7.10 41.91 -3.96
C MET A 33 -6.84 40.48 -4.44
N ILE A 34 -7.77 39.90 -5.18
CA ILE A 34 -7.60 38.57 -5.79
C ILE A 34 -6.43 38.63 -6.80
N TYR A 35 -6.41 39.61 -7.69
CA TYR A 35 -5.33 39.78 -8.67
C TYR A 35 -3.99 40.15 -8.03
N SER A 36 -3.99 40.84 -6.88
CA SER A 36 -2.76 41.13 -6.12
C SER A 36 -2.13 39.89 -5.49
N VAL A 37 -2.92 38.88 -5.15
CA VAL A 37 -2.45 37.63 -4.52
C VAL A 37 -2.22 36.53 -5.57
N ILE A 38 -2.99 36.57 -6.65
CA ILE A 38 -2.99 35.61 -7.76
C ILE A 38 -2.50 36.38 -8.99
N PRO A 39 -1.17 36.52 -9.19
CA PRO A 39 -0.63 37.11 -10.40
C PRO A 39 -1.15 36.34 -11.62
N GLU A 40 -1.29 37.01 -12.76
CA GLU A 40 -1.92 36.52 -14.00
C GLU A 40 -1.49 35.09 -14.41
N ASN A 41 -0.24 34.70 -14.09
CA ASN A 41 0.32 33.39 -14.42
C ASN A 41 -0.06 32.26 -13.44
N THR A 42 -0.79 32.54 -12.35
CA THR A 42 -1.14 31.54 -11.33
C THR A 42 -2.01 30.43 -11.89
N ILE A 43 -2.90 30.75 -12.83
CA ILE A 43 -3.71 29.76 -13.53
C ILE A 43 -2.82 28.77 -14.30
N ILE A 44 -1.73 29.25 -14.93
CA ILE A 44 -0.75 28.41 -15.61
C ILE A 44 -0.03 27.50 -14.62
N TYR A 45 0.38 28.01 -13.45
CA TYR A 45 1.02 27.18 -12.42
C TYR A 45 0.08 26.12 -11.83
N VAL A 46 -1.21 26.45 -11.65
CA VAL A 46 -2.23 25.48 -11.21
C VAL A 46 -2.44 24.39 -12.26
N ILE A 47 -2.52 24.75 -13.55
CA ILE A 47 -2.62 23.78 -14.64
C ILE A 47 -1.39 22.87 -14.67
N ILE A 48 -0.18 23.43 -14.56
CA ILE A 48 1.08 22.67 -14.49
C ILE A 48 1.07 21.72 -13.29
N ALA A 49 0.62 22.18 -12.11
CA ALA A 49 0.55 21.37 -10.91
C ALA A 49 -0.44 20.20 -11.05
N VAL A 50 -1.63 20.45 -11.62
CA VAL A 50 -2.62 19.40 -11.89
C VAL A 50 -2.05 18.38 -12.89
N VAL A 51 -1.43 18.84 -13.98
CA VAL A 51 -0.78 17.96 -14.96
C VAL A 51 0.33 17.12 -14.32
N PHE A 52 1.16 17.70 -13.45
CA PHE A 52 2.19 16.98 -12.69
C PHE A 52 1.60 15.92 -11.75
N ILE A 53 0.49 16.24 -11.07
CA ILE A 53 -0.21 15.29 -10.19
C ILE A 53 -0.77 14.11 -11.00
N TYR A 54 -1.37 14.39 -12.17
CA TYR A 54 -1.87 13.35 -13.06
C TYR A 54 -0.73 12.49 -13.63
N LEU A 55 0.37 13.10 -14.08
CA LEU A 55 1.55 12.38 -14.55
C LEU A 55 2.17 11.51 -13.45
N ARG A 56 2.25 12.00 -12.21
CA ARG A 56 2.73 11.21 -11.06
C ARG A 56 1.84 9.99 -10.79
N LYS A 57 0.52 10.14 -10.93
CA LYS A 57 -0.45 9.05 -10.77
C LYS A 57 -0.34 7.98 -11.88
N ILE A 58 0.10 8.37 -13.07
CA ILE A 58 0.31 7.46 -14.22
C ILE A 58 1.65 6.73 -14.11
N ILE A 59 2.73 7.43 -13.73
CA ILE A 59 4.10 6.87 -13.67
C ILE A 59 4.33 6.07 -12.37
N SER A 60 3.64 6.40 -11.29
CA SER A 60 3.61 5.63 -10.05
C SER A 60 2.18 5.16 -9.80
N PRO A 61 1.74 4.04 -10.42
CA PRO A 61 0.58 3.34 -9.89
C PRO A 61 0.81 3.10 -8.40
N PRO A 62 -0.22 3.17 -7.54
CA PRO A 62 -0.07 2.92 -6.11
C PRO A 62 0.49 1.51 -5.93
N SER A 63 1.82 1.42 -5.79
CA SER A 63 2.59 0.20 -5.67
C SER A 63 2.20 -0.58 -4.42
N THR A 64 1.38 0.02 -3.55
CA THR A 64 0.80 -0.59 -2.35
C THR A 64 -0.01 -1.85 -2.66
N SER A 65 -0.75 -1.93 -3.79
CA SER A 65 -1.53 -3.14 -4.11
C SER A 65 -0.63 -4.30 -4.55
N ILE A 66 0.36 -4.01 -5.40
CA ILE A 66 1.30 -5.01 -5.91
C ILE A 66 2.25 -5.46 -4.80
N GLN A 67 2.76 -4.54 -3.97
CA GLN A 67 3.60 -4.89 -2.83
C GLN A 67 2.86 -5.75 -1.81
N ASN A 68 1.59 -5.44 -1.52
CA ASN A 68 0.78 -6.27 -0.61
C ASN A 68 0.55 -7.68 -1.18
N GLN A 69 0.28 -7.82 -2.48
CA GLN A 69 0.12 -9.14 -3.12
C GLN A 69 1.41 -9.95 -3.11
N ILE A 70 2.55 -9.32 -3.39
CA ILE A 70 3.87 -9.97 -3.35
C ILE A 70 4.17 -10.45 -1.94
N LEU A 71 3.95 -9.59 -0.93
CA LEU A 71 4.21 -9.92 0.47
C LEU A 71 3.33 -11.09 0.94
N THR A 72 2.02 -11.05 0.66
CA THR A 72 1.11 -12.16 1.02
C THR A 72 1.49 -13.47 0.35
N THR A 73 1.94 -13.42 -0.91
CA THR A 73 2.34 -14.62 -1.64
C THR A 73 3.63 -15.22 -1.08
N ILE A 74 4.58 -14.37 -0.69
CA ILE A 74 5.84 -14.80 -0.06
C ILE A 74 5.56 -15.42 1.32
N ASP A 75 4.72 -14.79 2.15
CA ASP A 75 4.35 -15.31 3.47
C ASP A 75 3.66 -16.68 3.37
N GLN A 76 2.74 -16.85 2.41
CA GLN A 76 2.09 -18.14 2.16
C GLN A 76 3.09 -19.22 1.74
N ARG A 77 4.08 -18.87 0.91
CA ARG A 77 5.12 -19.80 0.48
C ARG A 77 6.06 -20.18 1.62
N LEU A 78 6.42 -19.22 2.49
CA LEU A 78 7.25 -19.47 3.66
C LEU A 78 6.55 -20.41 4.65
N GLN A 79 5.29 -20.15 4.97
CA GLN A 79 4.51 -21.02 5.86
C GLN A 79 4.35 -22.44 5.31
N LYS A 80 4.15 -22.57 3.99
CA LYS A 80 4.07 -23.89 3.34
C LYS A 80 5.42 -24.61 3.44
N LEU A 81 6.52 -23.91 3.17
CA LEU A 81 7.86 -24.49 3.21
C LEU A 81 8.23 -24.96 4.62
N GLU A 82 7.91 -24.17 5.64
CA GLU A 82 8.12 -24.53 7.05
C GLU A 82 7.36 -25.79 7.43
N ARG A 83 6.09 -25.90 6.99
CA ARG A 83 5.27 -27.11 7.20
C ARG A 83 5.85 -28.33 6.49
N ASP A 84 6.30 -28.17 5.25
CA ASP A 84 6.88 -29.26 4.47
C ASP A 84 8.18 -29.76 5.12
N ILE A 85 9.02 -28.86 5.63
CA ILE A 85 10.24 -29.21 6.38
C ILE A 85 9.91 -29.99 7.65
N LEU A 86 8.93 -29.54 8.44
CA LEU A 86 8.51 -30.25 9.65
C LEU A 86 7.96 -31.64 9.35
N SER A 87 7.18 -31.78 8.26
CA SER A 87 6.67 -33.07 7.80
C SER A 87 7.82 -34.01 7.42
N LEU A 88 8.79 -33.51 6.64
CA LEU A 88 9.96 -34.29 6.24
C LEU A 88 10.82 -34.72 7.43
N GLN A 89 10.98 -33.85 8.44
CA GLN A 89 11.68 -34.21 9.67
C GLN A 89 10.95 -35.33 10.43
N ASN A 90 9.62 -35.26 10.51
CA ASN A 90 8.82 -36.31 11.15
C ASN A 90 8.95 -37.64 10.39
N ASP A 91 8.81 -37.61 9.07
CA ASP A 91 8.95 -38.81 8.24
C ASP A 91 10.36 -39.41 8.36
N ASN A 92 11.40 -38.59 8.38
CA ASN A 92 12.77 -39.07 8.54
C ASN A 92 12.99 -39.70 9.92
N ALA A 93 12.46 -39.09 10.98
CA ALA A 93 12.49 -39.67 12.33
C ALA A 93 11.72 -41.02 12.40
N ARG A 94 10.59 -41.12 11.70
CA ARG A 94 9.82 -42.37 11.62
C ARG A 94 10.60 -43.46 10.90
N ILE A 95 11.23 -43.14 9.77
CA ILE A 95 12.05 -44.08 8.99
C ILE A 95 13.26 -44.55 9.79
N GLN A 96 13.95 -43.63 10.50
CA GLN A 96 15.07 -43.97 11.38
C GLN A 96 14.63 -44.94 12.47
N ASN A 97 13.55 -44.61 13.20
CA ASN A 97 13.01 -45.48 14.23
C ASN A 97 12.65 -46.86 13.66
N GLU A 98 11.93 -46.94 12.54
CA GLU A 98 11.58 -48.21 11.89
C GLU A 98 12.82 -49.01 11.45
N SER A 99 13.89 -48.33 11.02
CA SER A 99 15.16 -48.98 10.71
C SER A 99 15.87 -49.55 11.94
N GLU A 100 15.78 -48.86 13.09
CA GLU A 100 16.29 -49.31 14.38
C GLU A 100 15.53 -50.55 14.86
N TRP A 101 14.18 -50.52 14.87
CA TRP A 101 13.35 -51.67 15.23
C TRP A 101 13.64 -52.90 14.36
N ARG A 102 13.86 -52.72 13.05
CA ARG A 102 14.21 -53.83 12.15
C ARG A 102 15.60 -54.39 12.42
N ASN A 103 16.55 -53.57 12.86
CA ASN A 103 17.89 -54.01 13.24
C ASN A 103 17.87 -54.73 14.60
N GLU A 104 17.10 -54.24 15.58
CA GLU A 104 16.92 -54.89 16.87
C GLU A 104 16.21 -56.25 16.74
N ALA A 105 15.14 -56.33 15.95
CA ALA A 105 14.44 -57.59 15.68
C ALA A 105 15.34 -58.64 14.99
N ARG A 106 16.31 -58.20 14.18
CA ARG A 106 17.34 -59.08 13.60
C ARG A 106 18.43 -59.48 14.58
N SER A 107 18.78 -58.60 15.52
CA SER A 107 19.77 -58.86 16.56
C SER A 107 19.30 -59.89 17.60
N ILE A 108 17.99 -60.02 17.82
CA ILE A 108 17.40 -60.95 18.80
C ILE A 108 17.07 -62.32 18.15
N GLY A 109 17.30 -62.47 16.85
CA GLY A 109 17.00 -63.68 16.05
C GLY A 109 18.09 -64.76 16.00
N LEU A 110 18.95 -64.86 17.03
CA LEU A 110 19.95 -65.92 17.23
C LEU A 110 19.78 -66.52 18.63
#